data_AF-X0V223-F1
#
_entry.id   AF-X0V223-F1
#
_cell.length_a   1.000
_cell.length_b   1.000
_cell.length_c   1.000
_cell.angle_alpha   90.00
_cell.angle_beta   90.00
_cell.angle_gamma   90.00
#
_symmetry.space_group_name_H-M   'P 1'
#
loop_
_entity.id
_entity.type
_entity.pdbx_description
1 polymer ?
#
loop_
_entity_poly.entity_id
_entity_poly.type
_entity_poly.pdbx_seq_one_letter_code
_entity_poly.pdbx_strand_id
1 'polypeptide(L)'
;MEDILEVYRRPYDPEKPLVCMDETTKQLVKETRSAVPAEPGIPERYDYEYERNGVCNLFMFYEPFGGKRYVSVTDHRTKVDWALQIKELLDNHYPN
;
A
#
# COMPACT_ATOMS: atom_id res chain seq x y z
N MET A 1 16.51 -14.74 -6.68
CA MET A 1 15.28 -15.04 -5.92
C MET A 1 15.59 -15.94 -4.73
N GLU A 2 16.44 -16.95 -4.90
CA GLU A 2 16.86 -17.87 -3.82
C GLU A 2 17.55 -17.15 -2.64
N ASP A 3 18.43 -16.17 -2.89
CA ASP A 3 19.11 -15.41 -1.82
C ASP A 3 18.14 -14.63 -0.91
N ILE A 4 17.04 -14.14 -1.47
CA ILE A 4 16.01 -13.42 -0.70
C ILE A 4 15.30 -14.41 0.22
N LEU A 5 15.00 -15.63 -0.25
CA LEU A 5 14.35 -16.65 0.56
C LEU A 5 15.20 -17.08 1.74
N GLU A 6 16.53 -17.04 1.62
CA GLU A 6 17.43 -17.26 2.75
C GLU A 6 17.24 -16.21 3.84
N VAL A 7 17.03 -14.93 3.47
CA VAL A 7 16.75 -13.85 4.43
C VAL A 7 15.45 -14.11 5.20
N TYR A 8 14.39 -14.56 4.53
CA TYR A 8 13.12 -14.90 5.19
C TYR A 8 13.20 -16.13 6.12
N ARG A 9 14.21 -16.99 5.94
CA ARG A 9 14.42 -18.19 6.78
C ARG A 9 15.27 -17.91 8.03
N ARG A 10 15.86 -16.72 8.15
CA ARG A 10 16.66 -16.38 9.32
C ARG A 10 15.78 -16.41 10.59
N PRO A 11 16.32 -16.86 11.73
CA PRO A 11 15.63 -16.71 13.00
C PRO A 11 15.22 -15.26 13.20
N TYR A 12 14.00 -15.06 13.69
CA TYR A 12 13.52 -13.72 14.01
C TYR A 12 14.38 -13.11 15.12
N ASP A 13 14.88 -11.90 14.86
CA ASP A 13 15.69 -11.10 15.78
C ASP A 13 15.05 -9.69 15.84
N PRO A 14 14.47 -9.29 16.98
CA PRO A 14 13.85 -7.96 17.14
C PRO A 14 14.81 -6.79 16.90
N GLU A 15 16.11 -6.98 17.10
CA GLU A 15 17.14 -5.96 16.86
C GLU A 15 17.57 -5.89 15.39
N LYS A 16 17.14 -6.87 14.58
CA LYS A 16 17.41 -6.95 13.13
C LYS A 16 16.13 -7.30 12.38
N PRO A 17 15.12 -6.43 12.41
CA PRO A 17 13.83 -6.71 11.80
C PRO A 17 13.98 -6.84 10.29
N LEU A 18 13.33 -7.86 9.74
CA LEU A 18 13.17 -7.97 8.29
C LEU A 18 12.07 -6.99 7.85
N VAL A 19 12.43 -5.94 7.13
CA VAL A 19 11.47 -4.99 6.57
C VAL A 19 11.44 -5.14 5.05
N CYS A 20 10.24 -5.38 4.52
CA CYS A 20 9.97 -5.43 3.09
C CYS A 20 9.51 -4.04 2.63
N MET A 21 9.82 -3.68 1.39
CA MET A 21 9.35 -2.45 0.77
C MET A 21 8.68 -2.79 -0.57
N ASP A 22 7.52 -2.21 -0.81
CA ASP A 22 6.83 -2.29 -2.10
C ASP A 22 6.14 -0.96 -2.43
N GLU A 23 5.81 -0.77 -3.70
CA GLU A 23 5.14 0.43 -4.18
C GLU A 23 4.10 0.12 -5.26
N THR A 24 3.00 0.88 -5.28
CA THR A 24 1.97 0.73 -6.30
C THR A 24 1.26 2.04 -6.62
N THR A 25 0.84 2.19 -7.87
CA THR A 25 0.02 3.33 -8.30
C THR A 25 -1.46 2.97 -8.20
N LYS A 26 -2.24 3.81 -7.51
CA LYS A 26 -3.69 3.66 -7.40
C LYS A 26 -4.39 4.70 -8.25
N GLN A 27 -5.31 4.23 -9.09
CA GLN A 27 -6.25 5.11 -9.77
C GLN A 27 -7.31 5.59 -8.78
N LEU A 28 -7.50 6.91 -8.75
CA LEU A 28 -8.57 7.54 -8.01
C LEU A 28 -9.79 7.59 -8.91
N VAL A 29 -10.91 7.06 -8.42
CA VAL A 29 -12.18 7.00 -9.15
C VAL A 29 -13.29 7.60 -8.32
N LYS A 30 -14.26 8.20 -8.99
CA LYS A 30 -15.45 8.76 -8.36
C LYS A 30 -16.69 8.11 -8.95
N GLU A 31 -17.60 7.72 -8.07
CA GLU A 31 -18.91 7.22 -8.45
C GLU A 31 -19.72 8.35 -9.09
N THR A 32 -20.31 8.05 -10.24
CA THR A 32 -21.09 9.03 -11.03
C THR A 32 -22.59 8.78 -10.96
N ARG A 33 -23.00 7.57 -10.54
CA ARG A 33 -24.38 7.11 -10.51
C ARG A 33 -24.77 6.66 -9.12
N SER A 34 -25.99 6.96 -8.71
CA SER A 34 -26.58 6.39 -7.50
C SER A 34 -27.07 4.96 -7.78
N ALA A 35 -26.97 4.10 -6.77
CA ALA A 35 -27.52 2.75 -6.83
C ALA A 35 -29.04 2.79 -7.08
N VAL A 36 -29.54 1.84 -7.85
CA VAL A 36 -30.98 1.59 -7.97
C VAL A 36 -31.38 0.66 -6.82
N PRO A 37 -32.24 1.11 -5.88
CA PRO A 37 -32.63 0.32 -4.73
C PRO A 37 -33.26 -1.02 -5.10
N ALA A 38 -33.14 -1.99 -4.21
CA ALA A 38 -33.82 -3.27 -4.37
C ALA A 38 -35.35 -3.11 -4.25
N GLU A 39 -36.08 -3.94 -5.00
CA GLU A 39 -37.53 -4.11 -4.91
C GLU A 39 -37.85 -5.60 -4.72
N PRO A 40 -39.06 -5.99 -4.26
CA PRO A 40 -39.42 -7.40 -4.16
C PRO A 40 -39.21 -8.15 -5.48
N GLY A 41 -38.28 -9.12 -5.49
CA GLY A 41 -37.91 -9.89 -6.68
C GLY A 41 -36.87 -9.24 -7.60
N ILE A 42 -36.39 -8.03 -7.28
CA ILE A 42 -35.37 -7.30 -8.04
C ILE A 42 -34.21 -6.92 -7.10
N PRO A 43 -33.00 -7.48 -7.29
CA PRO A 43 -31.85 -7.11 -6.46
C PRO A 43 -31.43 -5.67 -6.73
N GLU A 44 -30.73 -5.08 -5.76
CA GLU A 44 -30.08 -3.79 -5.92
C GLU A 44 -29.12 -3.82 -7.12
N ARG A 45 -29.07 -2.73 -7.88
CA ARG A 45 -28.22 -2.62 -9.07
C ARG A 45 -27.33 -1.39 -8.98
N TYR A 46 -26.09 -1.59 -9.39
CA TYR A 46 -25.08 -0.55 -9.48
C TYR A 46 -24.58 -0.48 -10.91
N ASP A 47 -24.44 0.75 -11.44
CA ASP A 47 -23.74 0.98 -12.69
C ASP A 47 -22.23 0.91 -12.46
N TYR A 48 -21.49 0.40 -13.43
CA TYR A 48 -20.02 0.32 -13.38
C TYR A 48 -19.35 1.61 -13.88
N GLU A 49 -20.11 2.57 -14.42
CA GLU A 49 -19.58 3.86 -14.88
C GLU A 49 -18.93 4.66 -13.73
N TYR A 50 -17.67 5.07 -13.93
CA TYR A 50 -16.92 5.91 -13.00
C TYR A 50 -16.19 7.04 -13.72
N GLU A 51 -15.93 8.12 -12.98
CA GLU A 51 -15.08 9.23 -13.43
C GLU A 51 -13.65 9.01 -12.91
N ARG A 52 -12.65 9.18 -13.78
CA ARG A 52 -11.24 9.05 -13.41
C ARG A 52 -10.71 10.37 -12.84
N ASN A 53 -10.31 10.36 -11.57
CA ASN A 53 -9.81 11.52 -10.83
C ASN A 53 -8.29 11.48 -10.63
N GLY A 54 -7.57 11.09 -11.68
CA GLY A 54 -6.11 10.98 -11.65
C GLY A 54 -5.62 9.71 -10.96
N VAL A 55 -4.38 9.78 -10.47
CA VAL A 55 -3.65 8.67 -9.85
C VAL A 55 -2.84 9.18 -8.66
N CYS A 56 -2.61 8.32 -7.68
CA CYS A 56 -1.64 8.55 -6.61
C CYS A 56 -0.70 7.34 -6.51
N ASN A 57 0.43 7.51 -5.85
CA ASN A 57 1.39 6.47 -5.55
C ASN A 57 1.36 6.10 -4.07
N LEU A 58 1.40 4.81 -3.77
CA LEU A 58 1.50 4.26 -2.43
C LEU A 58 2.87 3.62 -2.26
N PHE A 59 3.56 4.02 -1.21
CA PHE A 59 4.72 3.31 -0.69
C PHE A 59 4.28 2.50 0.53
N MET A 60 4.72 1.25 0.63
CA MET A 60 4.46 0.40 1.79
C MET A 60 5.76 -0.20 2.31
N PHE A 61 5.97 -0.08 3.62
CA PHE A 61 6.90 -0.92 4.36
C PHE A 61 6.15 -1.92 5.22
N TYR A 62 6.63 -3.16 5.24
CA TYR A 62 6.00 -4.25 5.99
C TYR A 62 7.05 -5.11 6.69
N GLU A 63 6.92 -5.25 8.00
CA GLU A 63 7.68 -6.20 8.81
C GLU A 63 6.84 -7.46 9.04
N PRO A 64 7.05 -8.56 8.28
CA PRO A 64 6.20 -9.75 8.35
C PRO A 64 6.16 -10.42 9.71
N PHE A 65 7.26 -10.42 10.44
CA PHE A 65 7.37 -11.13 11.72
C PHE A 65 6.96 -10.25 12.93
N GLY A 66 7.11 -8.93 12.83
CA GLY A 66 6.61 -7.97 13.83
C GLY A 66 5.19 -7.45 13.59
N GLY A 67 4.59 -7.76 12.44
CA GLY A 67 3.21 -7.38 12.12
C GLY A 67 2.98 -5.88 11.85
N LYS A 68 4.05 -5.10 11.64
CA LYS A 68 3.99 -3.65 11.43
C LYS A 68 3.88 -3.30 9.95
N ARG A 69 3.03 -2.32 9.63
CA ARG A 69 2.84 -1.80 8.26
C ARG A 69 2.83 -0.28 8.29
N TYR A 70 3.59 0.32 7.38
CA TYR A 70 3.67 1.77 7.20
C TYR A 70 3.33 2.08 5.75
N VAL A 71 2.37 2.98 5.55
CA VAL A 71 1.91 3.34 4.21
C VAL A 71 1.93 4.85 4.06
N SER A 72 2.55 5.30 2.97
CA SER A 72 2.56 6.72 2.59
C SER A 72 1.92 6.87 1.22
N VAL A 73 1.03 7.85 1.10
CA VAL A 73 0.40 8.23 -0.17
C VAL A 73 1.06 9.50 -0.68
N THR A 74 1.45 9.49 -1.94
CA THR A 74 2.18 10.56 -2.61
C THR A 74 1.56 10.83 -3.97
N ASP A 75 1.64 12.06 -4.45
CA ASP A 75 1.13 12.41 -5.78
C ASP A 75 2.03 11.87 -6.91
N HIS A 76 3.32 11.67 -6.61
CA HIS A 76 4.34 11.29 -7.56
C HIS A 76 5.23 10.16 -7.02
N ARG A 77 5.89 9.47 -7.95
CA ARG A 77 6.84 8.40 -7.66
C ARG A 77 8.20 8.74 -8.25
N THR A 78 8.89 9.69 -7.61
CA THR A 78 10.26 10.06 -7.98
C THR A 78 11.28 9.33 -7.11
N LYS A 79 12.55 9.33 -7.55
CA LYS A 79 13.67 8.83 -6.74
C LYS A 79 13.83 9.61 -5.44
N VAL A 80 13.47 10.90 -5.43
CA VAL A 80 13.51 11.74 -4.24
C VAL A 80 12.43 11.30 -3.25
N ASP A 81 11.21 11.06 -3.74
CA ASP A 81 10.11 10.55 -2.91
C ASP A 81 10.50 9.23 -2.25
N TRP A 82 11.09 8.31 -3.01
CA TRP A 82 11.59 7.04 -2.47
C TRP A 82 12.65 7.24 -1.38
N ALA A 83 13.62 8.12 -1.59
CA ALA A 83 14.65 8.41 -0.59
C ALA A 83 14.07 9.01 0.69
N LEU A 84 13.04 9.86 0.57
CA LEU A 84 12.31 10.40 1.72
C LEU A 84 11.55 9.29 2.48
N GLN A 85 11.01 8.29 1.78
CA GLN A 85 10.37 7.15 2.44
C GLN A 85 11.37 6.28 3.23
N ILE A 86 12.57 6.06 2.70
CA ILE A 86 13.63 5.35 3.44
C ILE A 86 14.07 6.17 4.66
N LYS A 87 14.21 7.50 4.49
CA LYS A 87 14.54 8.40 5.60
C LYS A 87 13.47 8.33 6.70
N GLU A 88 12.20 8.41 6.34
CA GLU A 88 11.08 8.29 7.28
C GLU A 88 11.10 6.96 8.04
N LEU A 89 11.33 5.85 7.31
CA LEU A 89 11.44 4.52 7.91
C LEU A 89 12.55 4.46 8.97
N LEU A 90 13.75 4.95 8.64
CA LEU A 90 14.90 4.87 9.53
C LEU A 90 14.84 5.89 10.66
N ASP A 91 14.37 7.11 10.41
CA ASP A 91 14.33 8.14 11.44
C ASP A 91 13.20 7.92 12.46
N ASN A 92 12.04 7.41 12.02
CA ASN A 92 10.81 7.39 12.84
C ASN A 92 10.27 6.00 13.17
N HIS A 93 10.53 4.97 12.34
CA HIS A 93 9.99 3.62 12.58
C HIS A 93 11.04 2.65 13.13
N TYR A 94 12.29 2.77 12.69
CA TYR A 94 13.42 1.94 13.12
C TYR A 94 14.69 2.79 13.36
N PRO A 95 14.68 3.67 14.39
CA PRO A 95 15.81 4.56 14.69
C PRO A 95 17.03 3.89 15.33
N ASN A 96 16.94 2.59 15.65
CA ASN A 96 17.99 1.83 16.33
C ASN A 96 18.40 0.61 15.50
#